data_AF-A0A8T2PWZ9-F1
#
_entry.id   AF-A0A8T2PWZ9-F1
#
_cell.length_a   1.000
_cell.length_b   1.000
_cell.length_c   1.000
_cell.angle_alpha   90.00
_cell.angle_beta   90.00
_cell.angle_gamma   90.00
#
_symmetry.space_group_name_H-M   'P 1'
#
loop_
_entity.id
_entity.type
_entity.pdbx_description
1 polymer ?
#
loop_
_entity_poly.entity_id
_entity_poly.type
_entity_poly.pdbx_seq_one_letter_code
_entity_poly.pdbx_strand_id
1 'polypeptide(L)'
;MSRLQLLLLLTAGAFVSSAEAQAAYDQLPDDFKIGVDLALEQLRSHASIRHHFLFFKSLSKTKTETSFSVNYIYHNFYFKPTKCAKGTTDASPKRCPFRNDRSGYDVSYIYHNFYLKPTKCSKDTVDPNPKQCPFRNDRPLIDCAVCYKTFSGNIESEPKPYVNCVHKPALTEDMKTKRVEHCNKMAYSSGAVTLLGSTGKN
;
A
#
# COMPACT_ATOMS: atom_id res chain seq x y z
N MET A 1 -42.07 4.89 6.18
CA MET A 1 -40.76 4.20 6.32
C MET A 1 -39.76 5.19 6.88
N SER A 2 -39.28 4.90 8.09
CA SER A 2 -38.76 5.89 9.04
C SER A 2 -37.36 6.40 8.69
N ARG A 3 -37.16 7.73 8.78
CA ARG A 3 -35.85 8.42 8.67
C ARG A 3 -34.79 7.93 9.66
N LEU A 4 -35.18 7.08 10.62
CA LEU A 4 -34.29 6.46 11.60
C LEU A 4 -33.39 5.35 11.02
N GLN A 5 -33.76 4.73 9.89
CA GLN A 5 -32.95 3.66 9.28
C GLN A 5 -31.75 4.17 8.48
N LEU A 6 -31.78 5.42 7.98
CA LEU A 6 -30.67 5.97 7.20
C LEU A 6 -29.48 6.42 8.07
N LEU A 7 -29.72 6.70 9.36
CA LEU A 7 -28.68 7.09 10.32
C LEU A 7 -27.89 5.91 10.90
N LEU A 8 -28.45 4.69 10.85
CA LEU A 8 -27.80 3.47 11.36
C LEU A 8 -26.77 2.88 10.39
N LEU A 9 -26.80 3.23 9.11
CA LEU A 9 -25.87 2.70 8.09
C LEU A 9 -24.58 3.51 7.96
N LEU A 10 -24.53 4.74 8.48
CA LEU A 10 -23.35 5.62 8.40
C LEU A 10 -22.35 5.44 9.55
N THR A 11 -22.73 4.74 10.63
CA THR A 11 -21.82 4.47 11.75
C THR A 11 -21.13 3.10 11.67
N ALA A 12 -21.48 2.22 10.72
CA ALA A 12 -20.87 0.91 10.61
C ALA A 12 -19.50 0.90 9.89
N GLY A 13 -19.18 1.93 9.10
CA GLY A 13 -17.95 1.98 8.30
C GLY A 13 -16.69 2.42 9.06
N ALA A 14 -16.83 3.06 10.23
CA ALA A 14 -15.69 3.64 10.95
C ALA A 14 -15.14 2.76 12.09
N PHE A 15 -15.86 1.71 12.51
CA PHE A 15 -15.47 0.86 13.65
C PHE A 15 -14.65 -0.37 13.30
N VAL A 16 -14.58 -0.77 12.03
CA VAL A 16 -13.89 -2.00 11.63
C VAL A 16 -12.36 -1.83 11.69
N SER A 17 -11.84 -0.64 11.41
CA SER A 17 -10.40 -0.40 11.28
C SER A 17 -9.59 -0.46 12.59
N SER A 18 -10.21 -0.28 13.77
CA SER A 18 -9.48 -0.29 15.04
C SER A 18 -9.41 -1.67 15.68
N ALA A 19 -10.41 -2.53 15.45
CA ALA A 19 -10.38 -3.91 15.96
C ALA A 19 -9.34 -4.78 15.23
N GLU A 20 -9.09 -4.48 13.96
CA GLU A 20 -8.14 -5.19 13.09
C GLU A 20 -6.68 -5.08 13.55
N ALA A 21 -6.28 -3.98 14.20
CA ALA A 21 -4.90 -3.72 14.55
C ALA A 21 -4.36 -4.63 15.66
N GLN A 22 -5.12 -4.77 16.76
CA GLN A 22 -4.74 -5.65 17.86
C GLN A 22 -4.84 -7.10 17.39
N ALA A 23 -5.90 -7.42 16.65
CA ALA A 23 -6.06 -8.73 16.05
C ALA A 23 -4.88 -9.10 15.13
N ALA A 24 -4.38 -8.17 14.31
CA ALA A 24 -3.26 -8.42 13.42
C ALA A 24 -1.94 -8.63 14.17
N TYR A 25 -1.69 -7.88 15.25
CA TYR A 25 -0.52 -8.08 16.12
C TYR A 25 -0.62 -9.40 16.91
N ASP A 26 -1.78 -9.69 17.49
CA ASP A 26 -2.01 -10.88 18.30
C ASP A 26 -1.86 -12.17 17.47
N GLN A 27 -2.16 -12.11 16.16
CA GLN A 27 -1.95 -13.17 15.19
C GLN A 27 -0.49 -13.40 14.79
N LEU A 28 0.45 -12.53 15.22
CA LEU A 28 1.87 -12.77 14.97
C LEU A 28 2.37 -13.93 15.84
N PRO A 29 3.25 -14.80 15.30
CA PRO A 29 4.01 -15.71 16.15
C PRO A 29 4.88 -14.91 17.12
N ASP A 30 5.12 -15.43 18.31
CA ASP A 30 5.78 -14.68 19.39
C ASP A 30 7.18 -14.20 19.00
N ASP A 31 7.95 -15.01 18.26
CA ASP A 31 9.28 -14.65 17.77
C ASP A 31 9.27 -13.40 16.87
N PHE A 32 8.15 -13.14 16.17
CA PHE A 32 7.98 -11.95 15.33
C PHE A 32 7.48 -10.74 16.13
N LYS A 33 6.72 -10.95 17.21
CA LYS A 33 6.29 -9.86 18.11
C LYS A 33 7.49 -9.14 18.71
N ILE A 34 8.54 -9.87 19.07
CA ILE A 34 9.78 -9.32 19.62
C ILE A 34 10.37 -8.24 18.69
N GLY A 35 10.47 -8.51 17.39
CA GLY A 35 11.00 -7.55 16.42
C GLY A 35 10.10 -6.32 16.24
N VAL A 36 8.78 -6.51 16.29
CA VAL A 36 7.80 -5.43 16.25
C VAL A 36 7.90 -4.55 17.51
N ASP A 37 8.00 -5.15 18.69
CA ASP A 37 8.09 -4.43 19.95
C ASP A 37 9.38 -3.62 20.06
N LEU A 38 10.52 -4.20 19.64
CA LEU A 38 11.80 -3.51 19.55
C LEU A 38 11.71 -2.25 18.68
N ALA A 39 11.11 -2.37 17.49
CA ALA A 39 10.97 -1.23 16.59
C ALA A 39 9.97 -0.18 17.14
N LEU A 40 8.90 -0.60 17.83
CA LEU A 40 7.99 0.32 18.53
C LEU A 40 8.71 1.07 19.65
N GLU A 41 9.54 0.38 20.43
CA GLU A 41 10.33 0.99 21.50
C GLU A 41 11.27 2.07 20.93
N GLN A 42 12.00 1.76 19.86
CA GLN A 42 12.90 2.71 19.21
C GLN A 42 12.16 3.91 18.60
N LEU A 43 10.99 3.68 17.99
CA LEU A 43 10.13 4.77 17.51
C LEU A 43 9.64 5.66 18.67
N ARG A 44 9.26 5.04 19.78
CA ARG A 44 8.82 5.74 20.99
C ARG A 44 9.98 6.48 21.65
N SER A 45 11.23 6.09 21.51
CA SER A 45 12.35 6.86 22.08
C SER A 45 12.70 8.09 21.22
N HIS A 46 12.44 8.05 19.91
CA HIS A 46 12.83 9.11 18.98
C HIS A 46 12.12 10.47 19.26
N ALA A 47 12.89 11.55 19.37
CA ALA A 47 12.39 12.86 19.80
C ALA A 47 11.42 13.53 18.80
N SER A 48 11.59 13.28 17.50
CA SER A 48 10.72 13.86 16.46
C SER A 48 9.35 13.16 16.35
N ILE A 49 9.18 11.99 16.98
CA ILE A 49 7.94 11.22 16.92
C ILE A 49 6.94 11.82 17.92
N ARG A 50 5.81 12.32 17.41
CA ARG A 50 4.77 12.99 18.21
C ARG A 50 3.55 12.13 18.49
N HIS A 51 3.34 11.09 17.69
CA HIS A 51 2.15 10.24 17.76
C HIS A 51 2.51 8.86 18.28
N HIS A 52 1.54 8.23 18.94
CA HIS A 52 1.64 6.82 19.25
C HIS A 52 1.48 6.00 17.95
N PHE A 53 2.27 4.95 17.77
CA PHE A 53 2.19 4.03 16.62
C PHE A 53 1.82 2.63 17.10
N LEU A 54 1.02 1.92 16.31
CA LEU A 54 0.69 0.51 16.55
C LEU A 54 0.99 -0.32 15.30
N PHE A 55 1.24 -1.62 15.49
CA PHE A 55 1.41 -2.56 14.40
C PHE A 55 0.18 -2.56 13.49
N PHE A 56 0.40 -2.51 12.17
CA PHE A 56 -0.68 -2.51 11.19
C PHE A 56 -0.74 -3.82 10.42
N LYS A 57 0.33 -4.17 9.69
CA LYS A 57 0.38 -5.42 8.92
C LYS A 57 1.80 -5.87 8.60
N SER A 58 1.95 -7.18 8.39
CA SER A 58 3.15 -7.77 7.80
C SER A 58 3.12 -7.63 6.27
N LEU A 59 4.29 -7.44 5.67
CA LEU A 59 4.49 -7.43 4.21
C LEU A 59 5.21 -8.69 3.74
N SER A 60 6.28 -9.04 4.43
CA SER A 60 7.02 -10.28 4.21
C SER A 60 7.64 -10.75 5.52
N LYS A 61 7.67 -12.06 5.71
CA LYS A 61 8.26 -12.67 6.89
C LYS A 61 8.93 -13.98 6.51
N THR A 62 10.16 -14.19 6.97
CA THR A 62 10.86 -15.47 6.86
C THR A 62 11.54 -15.78 8.18
N LYS A 63 11.53 -17.07 8.54
CA LYS A 63 12.27 -17.62 9.67
C LYS A 63 13.07 -18.78 9.12
N THR A 64 14.38 -18.75 9.32
CA THR A 64 15.28 -19.82 8.91
C THR A 64 15.93 -20.42 10.14
N GLU A 65 15.60 -21.69 10.39
CA GLU A 65 16.26 -22.51 11.41
C GLU A 65 17.62 -22.96 10.88
N THR A 66 18.65 -22.79 11.69
CA THR A 66 20.00 -23.30 11.39
C THR A 66 20.31 -24.49 12.30
N SER A 67 21.30 -25.29 11.92
CA SER A 67 21.68 -26.55 12.60
C SER A 67 22.12 -26.41 14.06
N PHE A 68 22.15 -25.20 14.60
CA PHE A 68 22.54 -24.88 15.98
C PHE A 68 21.38 -24.30 16.81
N SER A 69 20.12 -24.56 16.43
CA SER A 69 18.92 -24.01 17.11
C SER A 69 18.85 -22.48 17.10
N VAL A 70 19.62 -21.82 16.22
CA VAL A 70 19.56 -20.38 16.00
C VAL A 70 18.57 -20.08 14.88
N ASN A 71 17.67 -19.13 15.14
CA ASN A 71 16.68 -18.65 14.20
C ASN A 71 17.10 -17.31 13.60
N TYR A 72 17.21 -17.24 12.27
CA TYR A 72 17.31 -15.97 11.57
C TYR A 72 15.91 -15.54 11.16
N ILE A 73 15.44 -14.42 11.70
CA ILE A 73 14.11 -13.88 11.43
C ILE A 73 14.26 -12.61 10.62
N TYR A 74 13.66 -12.60 9.44
CA TYR A 74 13.44 -11.39 8.65
C TYR A 74 11.96 -11.05 8.67
N HIS A 75 11.64 -9.83 9.07
CA HIS A 75 10.26 -9.35 9.13
C HIS A 75 10.19 -7.93 8.59
N ASN A 76 9.45 -7.76 7.49
CA ASN A 76 9.09 -6.48 6.93
C ASN A 76 7.62 -6.20 7.23
N PHE A 77 7.33 -5.07 7.85
CA PHE A 77 6.00 -4.73 8.34
C PHE A 77 5.80 -3.22 8.41
N TYR A 78 4.55 -2.81 8.57
CA TYR A 78 4.18 -1.41 8.77
C TYR A 78 3.64 -1.17 10.18
N PHE A 79 4.06 -0.05 10.77
CA PHE A 79 3.33 0.62 11.84
C PHE A 79 2.41 1.67 11.28
N LYS A 80 1.27 1.95 11.93
CA LYS A 80 0.36 3.05 11.60
C LYS A 80 0.21 4.00 12.80
N PRO A 81 0.30 5.34 12.63
CA PRO A 81 0.10 6.28 13.72
C PRO A 81 -1.35 6.24 14.17
N THR A 82 -1.56 6.47 15.46
CA THR A 82 -2.87 6.58 16.08
C THR A 82 -3.20 8.04 16.36
N LYS A 83 -4.46 8.29 16.72
CA LYS A 83 -4.92 9.63 17.13
C LYS A 83 -4.32 10.06 18.47
N CYS A 84 -3.70 9.14 19.21
CA CYS A 84 -3.09 9.42 20.49
C CYS A 84 -1.72 10.09 20.36
N ALA A 85 -1.42 10.95 21.34
CA ALA A 85 -0.08 11.50 21.49
C ALA A 85 0.91 10.41 21.91
N LYS A 86 2.19 10.65 21.63
CA LYS A 86 3.27 9.82 22.17
C LYS A 86 3.18 9.79 23.71
N GLY A 87 3.39 8.62 24.32
CA GLY A 87 3.38 8.42 25.78
C GLY A 87 2.01 8.17 26.42
N THR A 88 0.92 8.10 25.64
CA THR A 88 -0.39 7.71 26.18
C THR A 88 -0.33 6.34 26.86
N THR A 89 -0.80 6.28 28.11
CA THR A 89 -0.97 5.05 28.89
C THR A 89 -2.16 4.25 28.37
N ASP A 90 -2.04 2.92 28.31
CA ASP A 90 -3.06 2.01 27.75
C ASP A 90 -3.47 2.36 26.30
N ALA A 91 -2.46 2.44 25.43
CA ALA A 91 -2.63 2.72 24.01
C ALA A 91 -3.05 1.47 23.22
N SER A 92 -4.17 0.86 23.60
CA SER A 92 -4.79 -0.20 22.79
C SER A 92 -5.46 0.40 21.53
N PRO A 93 -5.59 -0.35 20.43
CA PRO A 93 -6.30 0.13 19.23
C PRO A 93 -7.72 0.62 19.47
N LYS A 94 -8.43 0.07 20.47
CA LYS A 94 -9.77 0.52 20.86
C LYS A 94 -9.76 1.93 21.46
N ARG A 95 -8.72 2.29 22.23
CA ARG A 95 -8.57 3.60 22.88
C ARG A 95 -7.82 4.60 22.01
N CYS A 96 -6.89 4.10 21.21
CA CYS A 96 -6.05 4.84 20.30
C CYS A 96 -6.29 4.36 18.87
N PRO A 97 -7.43 4.72 18.25
CA PRO A 97 -7.73 4.33 16.89
C PRO A 97 -6.70 4.93 15.94
N PHE A 98 -6.47 4.24 14.82
CA PHE A 98 -5.57 4.71 13.79
C PHE A 98 -5.97 6.08 13.24
N ARG A 99 -4.96 6.87 12.89
CA ARG A 99 -5.14 8.09 12.10
C ARG A 99 -5.44 7.72 10.67
N ASN A 100 -6.53 8.26 10.17
CA ASN A 100 -6.94 8.19 8.76
C ASN A 100 -6.90 9.59 8.11
N ASP A 101 -6.49 10.61 8.87
CA ASP A 101 -6.32 12.00 8.43
C ASP A 101 -4.92 12.28 7.85
N ARG A 102 -3.96 11.35 8.03
CA ARG A 102 -2.68 11.35 7.33
C ARG A 102 -2.65 10.20 6.33
N SER A 103 -2.48 10.58 5.07
CA SER A 103 -2.56 9.79 3.83
C SER A 103 -1.49 8.68 3.67
N GLY A 104 -1.02 8.06 4.75
CA GLY A 104 0.08 7.10 4.72
C GLY A 104 -0.31 5.64 4.49
N TYR A 105 -1.58 5.26 4.68
CA TYR A 105 -1.97 3.83 4.77
C TYR A 105 -3.10 3.42 3.83
N ASP A 106 -3.94 4.36 3.42
CA ASP A 106 -4.96 4.13 2.39
C ASP A 106 -4.50 4.64 1.02
N VAL A 107 -3.28 5.17 0.94
CA VAL A 107 -2.66 5.59 -0.31
C VAL A 107 -1.87 4.45 -0.90
N SER A 108 -2.21 4.04 -2.12
CA SER A 108 -1.40 3.11 -2.91
C SER A 108 -0.90 3.78 -4.17
N TYR A 109 0.36 3.56 -4.51
CA TYR A 109 0.89 3.89 -5.83
C TYR A 109 0.88 2.62 -6.65
N ILE A 110 0.06 2.59 -7.70
CA ILE A 110 -0.10 1.43 -8.55
C ILE A 110 0.73 1.68 -9.81
N TYR A 111 1.60 0.72 -10.15
CA TYR A 111 2.19 0.61 -11.48
C TYR A 111 1.62 -0.63 -12.13
N HIS A 112 1.08 -0.48 -13.34
CA HIS A 112 0.53 -1.59 -14.10
C HIS A 112 1.01 -1.50 -15.54
N ASN A 113 1.69 -2.55 -15.99
CA ASN A 113 2.02 -2.77 -17.39
C ASN A 113 1.12 -3.88 -17.95
N PHE A 114 0.47 -3.62 -19.07
CA PHE A 114 -0.40 -4.56 -19.75
C PHE A 114 -0.39 -4.37 -21.27
N TYR A 115 -0.83 -5.40 -21.98
CA TYR A 115 -0.95 -5.37 -23.43
C TYR A 115 -2.40 -5.11 -23.86
N LEU A 116 -2.56 -4.22 -24.84
CA LEU A 116 -3.80 -4.06 -25.58
C LEU A 116 -3.65 -4.73 -26.94
N LYS A 117 -4.66 -5.53 -27.30
CA LYS A 117 -4.76 -6.16 -28.61
C LYS A 117 -5.88 -5.50 -29.40
N PRO A 118 -5.62 -5.00 -30.62
CA PRO A 118 -6.66 -4.36 -31.42
C PRO A 118 -7.73 -5.38 -31.85
N THR A 119 -8.96 -4.92 -31.98
CA THR A 119 -10.08 -5.71 -32.53
C THR A 119 -10.33 -5.32 -33.99
N LYS A 120 -11.20 -6.09 -34.67
CA LYS A 120 -11.63 -5.78 -36.04
C LYS A 120 -12.66 -4.64 -36.11
N CYS A 121 -13.23 -4.24 -34.99
CA CYS A 121 -14.29 -3.23 -34.95
C CYS A 121 -13.73 -1.80 -35.07
N SER A 122 -14.58 -0.88 -35.54
CA SER A 122 -14.29 0.55 -35.53
C SER A 122 -14.28 1.07 -34.09
N LYS A 123 -13.56 2.18 -33.86
CA LYS A 123 -13.45 2.81 -32.54
C LYS A 123 -14.80 3.17 -31.92
N ASP A 124 -15.78 3.54 -32.75
CA ASP A 124 -17.09 4.03 -32.31
C ASP A 124 -18.16 2.93 -32.30
N THR A 125 -17.73 1.65 -32.36
CA THR A 125 -18.66 0.51 -32.22
C THR A 125 -19.28 0.51 -30.82
N VAL A 126 -20.60 0.46 -30.74
CA VAL A 126 -21.35 0.38 -29.48
C VAL A 126 -21.26 -1.03 -28.91
N ASP A 127 -21.04 -1.14 -27.59
CA ASP A 127 -20.91 -2.39 -26.83
C ASP A 127 -19.98 -3.45 -27.43
N PRO A 128 -18.72 -3.09 -27.75
CA PRO A 128 -17.78 -4.02 -28.37
C PRO A 128 -17.44 -5.15 -27.39
N ASN A 129 -17.62 -6.39 -27.84
CA ASN A 129 -17.26 -7.57 -27.06
C ASN A 129 -16.47 -8.58 -27.92
N PRO A 130 -15.72 -9.52 -27.32
CA PRO A 130 -14.86 -10.42 -28.07
C PRO A 130 -15.58 -11.34 -29.07
N LYS A 131 -16.89 -11.60 -28.91
CA LYS A 131 -17.67 -12.42 -29.86
C LYS A 131 -17.99 -11.64 -31.13
N GLN A 132 -18.32 -10.35 -31.01
CA GLN A 132 -18.67 -9.48 -32.14
C GLN A 132 -17.44 -8.78 -32.75
N CYS A 133 -16.46 -8.48 -31.90
CA CYS A 133 -15.24 -7.76 -32.24
C CYS A 133 -14.02 -8.64 -31.96
N PRO A 134 -13.76 -9.67 -32.79
CA PRO A 134 -12.63 -10.55 -32.58
C PRO A 134 -11.32 -9.78 -32.67
N PHE A 135 -10.34 -10.24 -31.91
CA PHE A 135 -9.01 -9.69 -31.95
C PHE A 135 -8.35 -9.87 -33.31
N ARG A 136 -7.55 -8.87 -33.69
CA ARG A 136 -6.71 -8.88 -34.87
C ARG A 136 -5.38 -9.55 -34.55
N ASN A 137 -4.93 -10.39 -35.48
CA ASN A 137 -3.60 -11.01 -35.45
C ASN A 137 -2.64 -10.36 -36.45
N ASP A 138 -3.14 -9.48 -37.31
CA ASP A 138 -2.39 -8.77 -38.37
C ASP A 138 -1.82 -7.41 -37.91
N ARG A 139 -1.89 -7.14 -36.61
CA ARG A 139 -1.43 -5.89 -35.99
C ARG A 139 -0.65 -6.19 -34.72
N PRO A 140 0.42 -5.42 -34.45
CA PRO A 140 1.18 -5.59 -33.23
C PRO A 140 0.35 -5.20 -32.00
N LEU A 141 0.69 -5.83 -30.87
CA LEU A 141 0.18 -5.41 -29.56
C LEU A 141 0.63 -3.98 -29.24
N ILE A 142 -0.17 -3.29 -28.44
CA ILE A 142 0.21 -2.02 -27.80
C ILE A 142 0.60 -2.34 -26.36
N ASP A 143 1.80 -1.95 -25.97
CA ASP A 143 2.30 -2.05 -24.60
C ASP A 143 2.02 -0.73 -23.87
N CYS A 144 1.16 -0.82 -22.86
CA CYS A 144 0.75 0.29 -22.02
C CYS A 144 1.34 0.13 -20.63
N ALA A 145 1.95 1.21 -20.14
CA ALA A 145 2.29 1.37 -18.73
C ALA A 145 1.47 2.51 -18.16
N VAL A 146 0.83 2.25 -17.02
CA VAL A 146 0.10 3.25 -16.25
C VAL A 146 0.62 3.30 -14.83
N CYS A 147 0.65 4.50 -14.25
CA CYS A 147 0.75 4.62 -12.82
C CYS A 147 -0.08 5.77 -12.27
N TYR A 148 -0.63 5.52 -11.10
CA TYR A 148 -1.55 6.43 -10.46
C TYR A 148 -1.54 6.19 -8.95
N LYS A 149 -1.93 7.24 -8.25
CA LYS A 149 -2.15 7.21 -6.82
C LYS A 149 -3.62 6.86 -6.58
N THR A 150 -3.88 5.99 -5.61
CA THR A 150 -5.22 5.79 -5.07
C THR A 150 -5.27 6.24 -3.62
N PHE A 151 -6.45 6.62 -3.15
CA PHE A 151 -6.77 6.84 -1.75
C PHE A 151 -8.10 6.17 -1.42
N SER A 152 -8.10 5.28 -0.43
CA SER A 152 -9.28 4.49 -0.04
C SER A 152 -9.92 3.75 -1.23
N GLY A 153 -9.07 3.22 -2.13
CA GLY A 153 -9.49 2.48 -3.32
C GLY A 153 -9.92 3.35 -4.52
N ASN A 154 -10.04 4.67 -4.36
CA ASN A 154 -10.39 5.59 -5.45
C ASN A 154 -9.13 6.19 -6.07
N ILE A 155 -9.14 6.44 -7.38
CA ILE A 155 -8.03 7.10 -8.07
C ILE A 155 -8.01 8.57 -7.68
N GLU A 156 -6.84 9.05 -7.26
CA GLU A 156 -6.60 10.45 -6.95
C GLU A 156 -6.27 11.24 -8.23
N SER A 157 -6.74 12.48 -8.30
CA SER A 157 -6.43 13.38 -9.42
C SER A 157 -5.01 13.94 -9.34
N GLU A 158 -4.42 13.99 -8.14
CA GLU A 158 -3.08 14.51 -7.90
C GLU A 158 -2.20 13.51 -7.11
N PRO A 159 -1.01 13.14 -7.64
CA PRO A 159 -0.46 13.56 -8.92
C PRO A 159 -1.26 12.98 -10.10
N LYS A 160 -1.32 13.71 -11.21
CA LYS A 160 -2.02 13.28 -12.42
C LYS A 160 -1.60 11.86 -12.84
N PRO A 161 -2.55 10.93 -13.06
CA PRO A 161 -2.26 9.60 -13.57
C PRO A 161 -1.40 9.65 -14.84
N TYR A 162 -0.33 8.87 -14.84
CA TYR A 162 0.54 8.70 -15.99
C TYR A 162 0.06 7.50 -16.82
N VAL A 163 -0.05 7.70 -18.13
CA VAL A 163 -0.40 6.66 -19.10
C VAL A 163 0.51 6.82 -20.30
N ASN A 164 1.23 5.76 -20.67
CA ASN A 164 2.03 5.73 -21.87
C ASN A 164 1.82 4.40 -22.61
N CYS A 165 1.31 4.48 -23.83
CA CYS A 165 1.00 3.35 -24.69
C CYS A 165 1.79 3.45 -25.99
N VAL A 166 2.49 2.37 -26.37
CA VAL A 166 3.38 2.33 -27.54
C VAL A 166 3.19 1.00 -28.24
N HIS A 167 3.19 0.99 -29.57
CA HIS A 167 3.21 -0.27 -30.32
C HIS A 167 4.46 -1.07 -29.95
N LYS A 168 4.28 -2.34 -29.57
CA LYS A 168 5.35 -3.19 -29.06
C LYS A 168 6.62 -3.22 -29.94
N PRO A 169 6.54 -3.22 -31.29
CA PRO A 169 7.73 -3.15 -32.14
C PRO A 169 8.53 -1.84 -32.03
N ALA A 170 7.89 -0.74 -31.62
CA ALA A 170 8.52 0.57 -31.45
C ALA A 170 8.96 0.84 -29.99
N LEU A 171 8.71 -0.10 -29.07
CA LEU A 171 9.07 0.05 -27.67
C LEU A 171 10.55 -0.27 -27.46
N THR A 172 11.30 0.67 -26.90
CA THR A 172 12.71 0.48 -26.53
C THR A 172 12.87 0.21 -25.03
N GLU A 173 14.03 -0.33 -24.63
CA GLU A 173 14.35 -0.54 -23.21
C GLU A 173 14.51 0.78 -22.43
N ASP A 174 15.02 1.82 -23.08
CA ASP A 174 15.09 3.18 -22.51
C ASP A 174 13.69 3.72 -22.17
N MET A 175 12.70 3.50 -23.06
CA MET A 175 11.32 3.88 -22.81
C MET A 175 10.70 3.12 -21.63
N LYS A 176 11.00 1.82 -21.48
CA LYS A 176 10.56 1.03 -20.32
C LYS A 176 11.16 1.54 -19.02
N THR A 177 12.45 1.85 -19.02
CA THR A 177 13.16 2.38 -17.85
C THR A 177 12.57 3.72 -17.42
N LYS A 178 12.39 4.66 -18.36
CA LYS A 178 11.78 5.97 -18.11
C LYS A 178 10.36 5.87 -17.53
N ARG A 179 9.57 4.89 -17.96
CA ARG A 179 8.22 4.64 -17.39
C ARG A 179 8.31 4.28 -15.90
N VAL A 180 9.22 3.37 -15.54
CA VAL A 180 9.40 2.94 -14.13
C VAL A 180 9.95 4.09 -13.28
N GLU A 181 10.96 4.81 -13.76
CA GLU A 181 11.53 5.96 -13.07
C GLU A 181 10.50 7.06 -12.80
N HIS A 182 9.66 7.37 -13.78
CA HIS A 182 8.57 8.34 -13.62
C HIS A 182 7.63 7.93 -12.48
N CYS A 183 7.20 6.66 -12.46
CA CYS A 183 6.30 6.14 -11.45
C CYS A 183 6.94 6.06 -10.06
N ASN A 184 8.22 5.72 -9.98
CA ASN A 184 8.98 5.75 -8.73
C ASN A 184 9.06 7.17 -8.17
N LYS A 185 9.40 8.16 -9.01
CA LYS A 185 9.46 9.57 -8.60
C LYS A 185 8.11 10.06 -8.05
N MET A 186 7.01 9.62 -8.66
CA MET A 186 5.66 9.90 -8.20
C MET A 186 5.44 9.40 -6.77
N ALA A 187 5.86 8.16 -6.46
CA ALA A 187 5.69 7.55 -5.14
C ALA A 187 6.61 8.15 -4.05
N TYR A 188 7.89 8.37 -4.35
CA TYR A 188 8.89 8.79 -3.37
C TYR A 188 8.72 10.21 -2.82
N SER A 189 8.05 11.09 -3.57
CA SER A 189 7.79 12.49 -3.16
C SER A 189 6.97 12.64 -1.87
N SER A 190 6.33 11.56 -1.38
CA SER A 190 5.27 11.64 -0.36
C SER A 190 5.59 11.05 1.01
N GLY A 191 6.80 10.49 1.28
CA GLY A 191 6.94 9.57 2.43
C GLY A 191 8.27 9.41 3.15
N ALA A 192 9.26 10.31 3.05
CA ALA A 192 10.53 10.09 3.74
C ALA A 192 10.43 10.31 5.27
N VAL A 193 10.48 9.23 6.05
CA VAL A 193 10.99 9.25 7.44
C VAL A 193 12.16 8.28 7.50
N THR A 194 13.37 8.82 7.42
CA THR A 194 14.61 8.06 7.57
C THR A 194 14.88 7.87 9.07
N LEU A 195 14.72 6.66 9.57
CA LEU A 195 15.25 6.25 10.87
C LEU A 195 16.54 5.48 10.61
N LEU A 196 17.66 6.19 10.62
CA LEU A 196 18.98 5.56 10.66
C LEU A 196 19.15 4.89 12.02
N GLY A 197 19.50 3.61 11.98
CA GLY A 197 19.57 2.71 13.12
C GLY A 197 20.47 3.22 14.25
N SER A 198 20.07 2.88 15.48
CA SER A 198 20.84 3.07 16.70
C SER A 198 22.25 2.50 16.51
N THR A 199 23.27 3.34 16.64
CA THR A 199 24.65 2.89 16.81
C THR A 199 24.72 2.18 18.16
N GLY A 200 24.79 0.85 18.13
CA GLY A 200 25.14 0.06 19.31
C GLY A 200 26.49 0.53 19.86
N LYS A 201 26.49 0.95 21.12
CA LYS A 201 27.69 0.91 21.96
C LYS A 201 27.35 0.04 23.16
N ASN A 202 28.05 -1.09 23.23
CA ASN A 202 28.14 -1.95 24.41
C ASN A 202 28.78 -1.19 25.56
#